data_AF-A0A810Q553-F1
#
_entry.id   AF-A0A810Q553-F1
#
_cell.length_a   1.000
_cell.length_b   1.000
_cell.length_c   1.000
_cell.angle_alpha   90.00
_cell.angle_beta   90.00
_cell.angle_gamma   90.00
#
_symmetry.space_group_name_H-M   'P 1'
#
loop_
_entity.id
_entity.type
_entity.pdbx_description
1 polymer ?
#
loop_
_entity_poly.entity_id
_entity_poly.type
_entity_poly.pdbx_seq_one_letter_code
_entity_poly.pdbx_strand_id
1 'polypeptide(L)'
;MNRWSKRYLYKLTFPNGMVYIGCTYDIKQRWAGKGAHYYGMKVYEAIKEFGWDNIKKEILLFLPDENGNSEKITSLEKEFIKAYSGRCYNSMSDPEWYEENPAYSKERYALRIYWTAFGETKPAKDWCAEYNTSSSVVMNRIKKYGLTIEQALTFPPVPRGKRSKGYKVEDFWRECGLLG
;
A
#
# COMPACT_ATOMS: atom_id res chain seq x y z
N MET A 1 36.29 17.35 11.55
CA MET A 1 35.39 16.57 10.66
C MET A 1 34.09 16.36 11.40
N ASN A 2 32.97 16.83 10.84
CA ASN A 2 31.69 16.77 11.50
C ASN A 2 31.04 15.42 11.17
N ARG A 3 30.75 14.57 12.18
CA ARG A 3 30.19 13.21 12.01
C ARG A 3 28.82 13.17 11.28
N TRP A 4 28.31 14.33 10.89
CA TRP A 4 27.00 14.55 10.29
C TRP A 4 27.00 14.65 8.77
N SER A 5 28.13 14.53 8.05
CA SER A 5 28.14 14.71 6.59
C SER A 5 27.83 13.45 5.77
N LYS A 6 28.01 12.24 6.32
CA LYS A 6 27.53 11.02 5.64
C LYS A 6 26.01 10.85 5.78
N ARG A 7 25.37 10.39 4.71
CA ARG A 7 23.92 10.21 4.68
C ARG A 7 23.48 9.18 3.64
N TYR A 8 22.38 8.52 3.96
CA TYR A 8 21.60 7.65 3.09
C TYR A 8 20.26 8.33 2.82
N LEU A 9 19.94 8.51 1.54
CA LEU A 9 18.59 8.73 1.08
C LEU A 9 17.99 7.37 0.72
N TYR A 10 16.85 7.05 1.29
CA TYR A 10 16.20 5.75 1.10
C TYR A 10 14.71 5.92 0.82
N LYS A 11 14.13 4.85 0.27
CA LYS A 11 12.71 4.73 -0.03
C LYS A 11 12.16 3.46 0.60
N LEU A 12 11.00 3.61 1.24
CA LEU A 12 10.13 2.50 1.60
C LEU A 12 9.00 2.45 0.57
N THR A 13 8.73 1.30 -0.03
CA THR A 13 7.56 1.09 -0.89
C THR A 13 6.65 0.09 -0.20
N PHE A 14 5.43 0.52 0.10
CA PHE A 14 4.44 -0.24 0.83
C PHE A 14 3.64 -1.12 -0.12
N PRO A 15 3.01 -2.20 0.38
CA PRO A 15 2.13 -3.03 -0.43
C PRO A 15 1.12 -2.20 -1.19
N ASN A 16 0.45 -1.23 -0.56
CA ASN A 16 -0.51 -0.33 -1.22
C ASN A 16 0.07 0.59 -2.35
N GLY A 17 1.36 0.50 -2.66
CA GLY A 17 2.04 1.30 -3.68
C GLY A 17 2.35 2.73 -3.26
N MET A 18 2.04 3.11 -2.01
CA MET A 18 2.56 4.35 -1.43
C MET A 18 4.03 4.20 -1.06
N VAL A 19 4.71 5.35 -0.99
CA VAL A 19 6.13 5.42 -0.68
C VAL A 19 6.38 6.29 0.54
N TYR A 20 7.53 6.11 1.17
CA TYR A 20 8.12 7.06 2.11
C TYR A 20 9.57 7.29 1.71
N ILE A 21 9.98 8.55 1.64
CA ILE A 21 11.35 8.96 1.39
C ILE A 21 11.96 9.40 2.72
N GLY A 22 13.13 8.89 3.07
CA GLY A 22 13.78 9.30 4.30
C GLY A 22 15.27 9.49 4.15
N CYS A 23 15.79 10.29 5.07
CA CYS A 23 17.20 10.57 5.22
C CYS A 23 17.71 10.02 6.56
N THR A 24 18.89 9.39 6.57
CA THR A 24 19.55 8.98 7.82
C THR A 24 21.07 8.89 7.67
N TYR A 25 21.82 9.04 8.76
CA TYR A 25 23.27 8.82 8.77
C TYR A 25 23.64 7.35 8.97
N ASP A 26 22.72 6.53 9.49
CA ASP A 26 22.95 5.11 9.77
C ASP A 26 21.71 4.30 9.37
N ILE A 27 21.77 3.72 8.17
CA ILE A 27 20.65 2.93 7.62
C ILE A 27 20.43 1.62 8.39
N LYS A 28 21.52 1.02 8.92
CA LYS A 28 21.43 -0.24 9.67
C LYS A 28 20.70 0.00 10.98
N GLN A 29 21.08 1.03 11.73
CA GLN A 29 20.39 1.41 12.96
C GLN A 29 18.94 1.83 12.68
N ARG A 30 18.70 2.65 11.65
CA ARG A 30 17.35 3.09 11.27
C ARG A 30 16.39 1.92 11.02
N TRP A 31 16.88 0.84 10.42
CA TRP A 31 16.09 -0.34 10.06
C TRP A 31 16.13 -1.46 11.12
N ALA A 32 17.07 -1.44 12.06
CA ALA A 32 17.20 -2.45 13.12
C ALA A 32 15.96 -2.53 14.00
N GLY A 33 15.36 -1.38 14.33
CA GLY A 33 14.13 -1.30 15.12
C GLY A 33 12.86 -1.72 14.39
N LYS A 34 12.95 -2.29 13.16
CA LYS A 34 11.81 -2.76 12.36
C LYS A 34 10.61 -1.82 12.30
N GLY A 35 10.88 -0.51 12.18
CA GLY A 35 9.83 0.52 12.15
C GLY A 35 9.66 1.37 13.41
N ALA A 36 10.23 0.97 14.56
CA ALA A 36 10.09 1.72 15.81
C ALA A 36 10.60 3.16 15.74
N HIS A 37 11.65 3.42 14.94
CA HIS A 37 12.22 4.76 14.74
C HIS A 37 11.33 5.72 13.93
N TYR A 38 10.16 5.26 13.48
CA TYR A 38 9.18 6.09 12.80
C TYR A 38 8.01 6.48 13.70
N TYR A 39 8.01 6.05 14.98
CA TYR A 39 6.94 6.32 15.94
C TYR A 39 6.52 7.80 15.94
N GLY A 40 5.21 8.04 15.92
CA GLY A 40 4.61 9.37 15.82
C GLY A 40 4.52 9.95 14.41
N MET A 41 5.10 9.30 13.39
CA MET A 41 4.98 9.70 11.99
C MET A 41 3.86 8.91 11.29
N LYS A 42 3.22 9.48 10.26
CA LYS A 42 2.16 8.77 9.50
C LYS A 42 2.62 7.46 8.87
N VAL A 43 3.88 7.41 8.43
CA VAL A 43 4.50 6.19 7.90
C VAL A 43 4.52 5.05 8.94
N TYR A 44 4.53 5.36 10.24
CA TYR A 44 4.44 4.35 11.30
C TYR A 44 3.11 3.61 11.31
N GLU A 45 2.00 4.32 11.07
CA GLU A 45 0.68 3.68 10.96
C GLU A 45 0.65 2.70 9.78
N ALA A 46 1.23 3.08 8.65
CA ALA A 46 1.39 2.19 7.50
C ALA A 46 2.34 1.00 7.81
N ILE A 47 3.40 1.22 8.57
CA ILE A 47 4.29 0.12 9.00
C ILE A 47 3.55 -0.87 9.89
N LYS A 48 2.69 -0.40 10.81
CA LYS A 48 1.83 -1.26 11.63
C LYS A 48 0.80 -2.01 10.79
N GLU A 49 0.18 -1.33 9.82
CA GLU A 49 -0.84 -1.90 8.93
C GLU A 49 -0.28 -3.03 8.05
N PHE A 50 0.84 -2.77 7.37
CA PHE A 50 1.38 -3.69 6.37
C PHE A 50 2.39 -4.68 6.95
N GLY A 51 2.97 -4.38 8.11
CA GLY A 51 4.07 -5.14 8.69
C GLY A 51 5.41 -4.81 8.03
N TRP A 52 6.45 -4.66 8.86
CA TRP A 52 7.78 -4.24 8.40
C TRP A 52 8.34 -5.11 7.27
N ASP A 53 8.17 -6.42 7.36
CA ASP A 53 8.78 -7.37 6.42
C ASP A 53 8.12 -7.34 5.03
N ASN A 54 6.88 -6.85 4.91
CA ASN A 54 6.15 -6.70 3.64
C ASN A 54 6.46 -5.38 2.90
N ILE A 55 7.29 -4.51 3.49
CA ILE A 55 7.65 -3.21 2.91
C ILE A 55 8.97 -3.36 2.16
N LYS A 56 9.00 -3.01 0.88
CA LYS A 56 10.24 -2.98 0.10
C LYS A 56 11.10 -1.80 0.55
N LYS A 57 12.39 -2.05 0.79
CA LYS A 57 13.37 -1.06 1.29
C LYS A 57 14.46 -0.88 0.25
N GLU A 58 14.70 0.36 -0.18
CA GLU A 58 15.65 0.68 -1.24
C GLU A 58 16.52 1.85 -0.81
N ILE A 59 17.85 1.72 -0.93
CA ILE A 59 18.77 2.86 -0.81
C ILE A 59 18.80 3.53 -2.18
N LEU A 60 18.40 4.80 -2.25
CA LEU A 60 18.37 5.57 -3.49
C LEU A 60 19.72 6.23 -3.76
N LEU A 61 20.34 6.75 -2.71
CA LEU A 61 21.63 7.44 -2.78
C LEU A 61 22.37 7.31 -1.45
N PHE A 62 23.68 7.13 -1.54
CA PHE A 62 24.59 7.30 -0.41
C PHE A 62 25.53 8.47 -0.71
N LEU A 63 25.62 9.41 0.22
CA LEU A 63 26.59 10.49 0.21
C LEU A 63 27.62 10.26 1.32
N PRO A 64 28.93 10.23 1.00
CA PRO A 64 29.99 10.05 1.98
C PRO A 64 30.19 11.27 2.88
N ASP A 65 31.07 11.16 3.86
CA ASP A 65 31.36 12.19 4.87
C ASP A 65 32.20 13.34 4.29
N GLU A 66 31.57 14.21 3.49
CA GLU A 66 32.20 15.35 2.81
C GLU A 66 31.44 16.66 3.06
N ASN A 67 32.17 17.78 3.08
CA ASN A 67 31.58 19.12 3.23
C ASN A 67 30.61 19.43 2.07
N GLY A 68 29.42 19.96 2.38
CA GLY A 68 28.39 20.35 1.39
C GLY A 68 27.30 19.31 1.12
N ASN A 69 27.44 18.08 1.61
CA ASN A 69 26.43 17.02 1.38
C ASN A 69 25.10 17.26 2.11
N SER A 70 25.07 18.07 3.17
CA SER A 70 23.85 18.40 3.91
C SER A 70 22.83 19.19 3.07
N GLU A 71 23.29 20.19 2.33
CA GLU A 71 22.43 21.00 1.44
C GLU A 71 21.96 20.17 0.26
N LYS A 72 22.88 19.43 -0.36
CA LYS A 72 22.59 18.54 -1.49
C LYS A 72 21.50 17.51 -1.13
N ILE A 73 21.55 16.93 0.06
CA ILE A 73 20.53 15.97 0.49
C ILE A 73 19.20 16.59 0.82
N THR A 74 19.18 17.78 1.40
CA THR A 74 17.92 18.47 1.68
C THR A 74 17.18 18.78 0.38
N SER A 75 17.90 19.22 -0.66
CA SER A 75 17.34 19.45 -1.99
C SER A 75 16.87 18.16 -2.66
N LEU A 76 17.71 17.11 -2.64
CA LEU A 76 17.35 15.82 -3.22
C LEU A 76 16.15 15.18 -2.50
N GLU A 77 16.09 15.21 -1.17
CA GLU A 77 14.95 14.67 -0.42
C GLU A 77 13.65 15.37 -0.83
N LYS A 78 13.67 16.70 -0.97
CA LYS A 78 12.51 17.48 -1.48
C LYS A 78 12.16 17.10 -2.92
N GLU A 79 13.13 16.95 -3.81
CA GLU A 79 12.90 16.54 -5.21
C GLU A 79 12.29 15.14 -5.29
N PHE A 80 12.79 14.18 -4.52
CA PHE A 80 12.23 12.84 -4.46
C PHE A 80 10.82 12.84 -3.86
N ILE A 81 10.58 13.57 -2.76
CA ILE A 81 9.23 13.70 -2.20
C ILE A 81 8.27 14.29 -3.23
N LYS A 82 8.69 15.34 -3.95
CA LYS A 82 7.91 15.98 -5.01
C LYS A 82 7.62 15.03 -6.18
N ALA A 83 8.59 14.22 -6.59
CA ALA A 83 8.42 13.22 -7.65
C ALA A 83 7.36 12.14 -7.29
N TYR A 84 7.12 11.94 -6.00
CA TYR A 84 6.10 11.03 -5.48
C TYR A 84 4.90 11.75 -4.85
N SER A 85 4.68 13.04 -5.17
CA SER A 85 3.55 13.80 -4.64
C SER A 85 2.21 13.05 -4.85
N GLY A 86 1.41 13.01 -3.79
CA GLY A 86 0.16 12.25 -3.75
C GLY A 86 0.28 10.72 -3.65
N ARG A 87 1.49 10.17 -3.61
CA ARG A 87 1.75 8.76 -3.28
C ARG A 87 2.83 8.63 -2.21
N CYS A 88 3.12 9.70 -1.47
CA CYS A 88 4.19 9.75 -0.48
C CYS A 88 3.66 10.03 0.93
N TYR A 89 4.07 9.22 1.90
CA TYR A 89 3.75 9.40 3.32
C TYR A 89 4.48 10.59 3.97
N ASN A 90 5.44 11.21 3.28
CA ASN A 90 6.10 12.45 3.71
C ASN A 90 5.21 13.69 3.53
N SER A 91 4.32 13.69 2.52
CA SER A 91 3.56 14.85 2.08
C SER A 91 2.08 14.66 2.42
N MET A 92 1.71 14.82 3.70
CA MET A 92 0.34 15.15 4.14
C MET A 92 0.37 15.95 5.45
N SER A 93 1.11 17.07 5.41
CA SER A 93 1.09 18.12 6.45
C SER A 93 0.83 19.50 5.85
N ASP A 94 0.24 19.58 4.65
CA ASP A 94 -0.09 20.86 4.02
C ASP A 94 -1.49 20.78 3.39
N PRO A 95 -2.52 21.25 4.13
CA PRO A 95 -3.88 21.36 3.63
C PRO A 95 -4.02 22.30 2.41
N GLU A 96 -3.18 23.33 2.30
CA GLU A 96 -3.29 24.38 1.26
C GLU A 96 -2.95 23.82 -0.14
N TRP A 97 -2.03 22.86 -0.22
CA TRP A 97 -1.61 22.27 -1.49
C TRP A 97 -2.75 21.58 -2.27
N TYR A 98 -3.72 21.01 -1.55
CA TYR A 98 -4.89 20.35 -2.17
C TYR A 98 -5.91 21.36 -2.71
N GLU A 99 -5.97 22.56 -2.13
CA GLU A 99 -6.79 23.66 -2.66
C GLU A 99 -6.24 24.18 -3.99
N GLU A 100 -4.92 24.20 -4.15
CA GLU A 100 -4.24 24.64 -5.38
C GLU A 100 -4.15 23.58 -6.49
N ASN A 101 -4.35 22.29 -6.19
CA ASN A 101 -4.13 21.19 -7.14
C ASN A 101 -5.32 20.20 -7.20
N PRO A 102 -6.52 20.63 -7.63
CA PRO A 102 -7.77 19.87 -7.54
C PRO A 102 -7.80 18.58 -8.37
N ALA A 103 -6.92 18.43 -9.37
CA ALA A 103 -6.76 17.19 -10.14
C ALA A 103 -6.21 16.00 -9.30
N TYR A 104 -5.76 16.29 -8.07
CA TYR A 104 -5.24 15.33 -7.10
C TYR A 104 -6.18 15.22 -5.89
N SER A 105 -7.49 15.21 -6.13
CA SER A 105 -8.52 14.95 -5.12
C SER A 105 -8.50 13.49 -4.61
N LYS A 106 -9.16 13.28 -3.47
CA LYS A 106 -9.27 12.01 -2.71
C LYS A 106 -9.62 10.77 -3.55
N GLU A 107 -10.22 10.91 -4.74
CA GLU A 107 -10.55 9.77 -5.61
C GLU A 107 -9.32 8.97 -6.09
N ARG A 108 -8.16 9.63 -6.32
CA ARG A 108 -6.90 8.92 -6.67
C ARG A 108 -6.19 8.28 -5.46
N TYR A 109 -6.59 8.67 -4.25
CA TYR A 109 -6.08 8.19 -2.95
C TYR A 109 -6.94 7.09 -2.35
N ALA A 110 -7.92 6.56 -3.10
CA ALA A 110 -8.59 5.34 -2.71
C ALA A 110 -7.52 4.27 -2.52
N LEU A 111 -7.27 3.89 -1.26
CA LEU A 111 -6.30 2.89 -0.83
C LEU A 111 -6.28 1.78 -1.87
N ARG A 112 -5.13 1.58 -2.53
CA ARG A 112 -4.96 0.36 -3.31
C ARG A 112 -4.95 -0.76 -2.27
N ILE A 113 -6.09 -1.40 -2.07
CA ILE A 113 -6.22 -2.61 -1.27
C ILE A 113 -5.43 -3.68 -2.02
N TYR A 114 -4.57 -4.42 -1.34
CA TYR A 114 -3.85 -5.56 -1.92
C TYR A 114 -4.44 -6.83 -1.34
N TRP A 115 -4.61 -7.83 -2.19
CA TRP A 115 -5.02 -9.15 -1.76
C TRP A 115 -3.96 -10.16 -2.13
N THR A 116 -3.76 -11.12 -1.24
CA THR A 116 -2.96 -12.32 -1.51
C THR A 116 -3.94 -13.42 -1.92
N ALA A 117 -3.74 -13.97 -3.11
CA ALA A 117 -4.51 -15.07 -3.65
C ALA A 117 -3.63 -15.91 -4.58
N PHE A 118 -3.82 -17.23 -4.61
CA PHE A 118 -3.09 -18.13 -5.52
C PHE A 118 -1.56 -18.02 -5.42
N GLY A 119 -1.05 -17.70 -4.23
CA GLY A 119 0.39 -17.52 -3.98
C GLY A 119 0.98 -16.19 -4.47
N GLU A 120 0.17 -15.28 -5.01
CA GLU A 120 0.59 -13.95 -5.46
C GLU A 120 -0.08 -12.85 -4.62
N THR A 121 0.61 -11.73 -4.36
CA THR A 121 0.03 -10.52 -3.77
C THR A 121 0.04 -9.38 -4.78
N LYS A 122 -1.14 -8.88 -5.17
CA LYS A 122 -1.29 -7.74 -6.09
C LYS A 122 -2.52 -6.89 -5.76
N PRO A 123 -2.69 -5.70 -6.39
CA PRO A 123 -3.83 -4.83 -6.11
C PRO A 123 -5.17 -5.55 -6.33
N ALA A 124 -6.13 -5.34 -5.42
CA ALA A 124 -7.48 -5.85 -5.49
C ALA A 124 -8.18 -5.50 -6.81
N LYS A 125 -7.90 -4.31 -7.38
CA LYS A 125 -8.41 -3.93 -8.70
C LYS A 125 -7.88 -4.83 -9.83
N ASP A 126 -6.63 -5.28 -9.74
CA ASP A 126 -6.00 -6.10 -10.76
C ASP A 126 -6.53 -7.54 -10.65
N TRP A 127 -6.69 -8.05 -9.43
CA TRP A 127 -7.45 -9.27 -9.17
C TRP A 127 -8.89 -9.20 -9.71
N CYS A 128 -9.62 -8.12 -9.41
CA CYS A 128 -11.00 -7.98 -9.86
C CYS A 128 -11.11 -7.95 -11.38
N ALA A 129 -10.18 -7.27 -12.07
CA ALA A 129 -10.15 -7.21 -13.53
C ALA A 129 -9.88 -8.60 -14.15
N GLU A 130 -8.92 -9.35 -13.61
CA GLU A 130 -8.57 -10.70 -14.08
C GLU A 130 -9.74 -11.69 -13.94
N TYR A 131 -10.46 -11.61 -12.83
CA TYR A 131 -11.59 -12.50 -12.53
C TYR A 131 -12.96 -11.91 -12.91
N ASN A 132 -12.96 -10.83 -13.68
CA ASN A 132 -14.15 -10.15 -14.19
C ASN A 132 -15.22 -9.89 -13.09
N THR A 133 -14.78 -9.36 -11.95
CA THR A 133 -15.61 -9.07 -10.78
C THR A 133 -15.30 -7.67 -10.24
N SER A 134 -15.92 -7.28 -9.12
CA SER A 134 -15.65 -6.00 -8.45
C SER A 134 -15.25 -6.19 -7.00
N SER A 135 -14.53 -5.21 -6.46
CA SER A 135 -14.03 -5.28 -5.09
C SER A 135 -15.15 -5.38 -4.06
N SER A 136 -16.25 -4.67 -4.29
CA SER A 136 -17.47 -4.75 -3.48
C SER A 136 -18.11 -6.14 -3.50
N VAL A 137 -18.09 -6.84 -4.64
CA VAL A 137 -18.64 -8.21 -4.73
C VAL A 137 -17.77 -9.17 -3.92
N VAL A 138 -16.46 -9.11 -4.09
CA VAL A 138 -15.51 -9.94 -3.35
C VAL A 138 -15.62 -9.71 -1.84
N MET A 139 -15.60 -8.46 -1.39
CA MET A 139 -15.73 -8.12 0.04
C MET A 139 -17.07 -8.55 0.63
N ASN A 140 -18.17 -8.38 -0.10
CA ASN A 140 -19.48 -8.87 0.34
C ASN A 140 -19.51 -10.39 0.47
N ARG A 141 -18.87 -11.11 -0.45
CA ARG A 141 -18.81 -12.57 -0.41
C ARG A 141 -18.04 -13.07 0.81
N ILE A 142 -16.90 -12.46 1.11
CA ILE A 142 -16.10 -12.76 2.30
C ILE A 142 -16.92 -12.47 3.56
N LYS A 143 -17.47 -11.26 3.68
CA LYS A 143 -18.19 -10.83 4.89
C LYS A 143 -19.45 -11.65 5.15
N LYS A 144 -20.21 -11.98 4.10
CA LYS A 144 -21.52 -12.62 4.23
C LYS A 144 -21.43 -14.15 4.30
N TYR A 145 -20.45 -14.73 3.62
CA TYR A 145 -20.37 -16.19 3.45
C TYR A 145 -19.06 -16.80 3.97
N GLY A 146 -18.16 -15.99 4.54
CA GLY A 146 -16.90 -16.48 5.13
C GLY A 146 -15.91 -17.05 4.11
N LEU A 147 -16.01 -16.64 2.84
CA LEU A 147 -15.13 -17.14 1.78
C LEU A 147 -13.69 -16.63 1.93
N THR A 148 -12.74 -17.41 1.44
CA THR A 148 -11.38 -16.94 1.14
C THR A 148 -11.39 -15.94 -0.04
N ILE A 149 -10.29 -15.22 -0.25
CA ILE A 149 -10.16 -14.29 -1.40
C ILE A 149 -10.28 -15.08 -2.71
N GLU A 150 -9.60 -16.23 -2.81
CA GLU A 150 -9.61 -17.11 -3.98
C GLU A 150 -11.04 -17.54 -4.34
N GLN A 151 -11.79 -18.01 -3.35
CA GLN A 151 -13.20 -18.39 -3.53
C GLN A 151 -14.07 -17.18 -3.92
N ALA A 152 -13.88 -16.05 -3.25
CA ALA A 152 -14.66 -14.84 -3.50
C ALA A 152 -14.40 -14.24 -4.90
N LEU A 153 -13.19 -14.43 -5.46
CA LEU A 153 -12.82 -14.06 -6.83
C LEU A 153 -13.43 -15.03 -7.86
N THR A 154 -13.40 -16.33 -7.59
CA THR A 154 -13.70 -17.37 -8.60
C THR A 154 -15.14 -17.83 -8.64
N PHE A 155 -15.89 -17.73 -7.53
CA PHE A 155 -17.23 -18.29 -7.49
C PHE A 155 -18.18 -17.58 -8.47
N PRO A 156 -18.98 -18.33 -9.26
CA PRO A 156 -19.87 -17.74 -10.24
C PRO A 156 -21.01 -16.97 -9.57
N PRO A 157 -21.55 -15.93 -10.23
CA PRO A 157 -22.74 -15.23 -9.73
C PRO A 157 -23.96 -16.16 -9.78
N VAL A 158 -24.85 -16.04 -8.80
CA VAL A 158 -26.12 -16.79 -8.82
C VAL A 158 -26.97 -16.33 -10.01
N PRO A 159 -27.42 -17.26 -10.88
CA PRO A 159 -28.27 -16.97 -12.03
C PRO A 159 -29.53 -16.20 -11.61
N ARG A 160 -30.00 -15.27 -12.44
CA ARG A 160 -31.19 -14.45 -12.13
C ARG A 160 -32.41 -15.31 -11.79
N GLY A 161 -32.62 -16.42 -12.51
CA GLY A 161 -33.74 -17.34 -12.26
C GLY A 161 -33.70 -18.03 -10.89
N LYS A 162 -32.52 -18.13 -10.26
CA LYS A 162 -32.36 -18.69 -8.91
C LYS A 162 -32.40 -17.63 -7.81
N ARG A 163 -32.63 -16.35 -8.12
CA ARG A 163 -32.75 -15.28 -7.11
C ARG A 163 -34.16 -15.21 -6.49
N SER A 164 -34.91 -16.30 -6.52
CA SER A 164 -36.24 -16.37 -5.92
C SER A 164 -36.18 -16.21 -4.40
N LYS A 165 -37.27 -15.73 -3.81
CA LYS A 165 -37.39 -15.54 -2.37
C LYS A 165 -37.22 -16.89 -1.67
N GLY A 166 -36.12 -17.05 -0.93
CA GLY A 166 -35.81 -18.25 -0.14
C GLY A 166 -34.66 -19.12 -0.68
N TYR A 167 -34.21 -18.91 -1.93
CA TYR A 167 -33.06 -19.63 -2.45
C TYR A 167 -31.76 -19.07 -1.84
N LYS A 168 -30.96 -19.93 -1.17
CA LYS A 168 -29.70 -19.50 -0.57
C LYS A 168 -28.57 -19.54 -1.60
N VAL A 169 -27.71 -18.53 -1.55
CA VAL A 169 -26.59 -18.39 -2.50
C VAL A 169 -25.60 -19.54 -2.33
N GLU A 170 -25.40 -19.96 -1.09
CA GLU A 170 -24.57 -21.06 -0.66
C GLU A 170 -25.04 -22.39 -1.28
N ASP A 171 -26.35 -22.58 -1.42
CA ASP A 171 -26.91 -23.81 -2.04
C ASP A 171 -26.51 -23.90 -3.51
N PHE A 172 -26.53 -22.77 -4.25
CA PHE A 172 -26.03 -22.75 -5.63
C PHE A 172 -24.54 -23.11 -5.71
N TRP A 173 -23.71 -22.59 -4.80
CA TRP A 173 -22.29 -22.94 -4.82
C TRP A 173 -22.01 -24.39 -4.37
N ARG A 174 -22.82 -24.96 -3.48
CA ARG A 174 -22.79 -26.40 -3.16
C ARG A 174 -23.18 -27.25 -4.36
N GLU A 175 -24.24 -26.89 -5.08
CA GLU A 175 -24.64 -27.60 -6.32
C GLU A 175 -23.55 -27.55 -7.41
N CYS A 176 -22.80 -26.45 -7.48
CA CYS A 176 -21.64 -26.34 -8.36
C CYS A 176 -20.40 -27.10 -7.84
N GLY A 177 -20.46 -27.73 -6.67
CA GLY A 177 -19.32 -28.42 -6.05
C GLY A 177 -18.22 -27.48 -5.52
N LEU A 178 -18.54 -26.20 -5.31
CA LEU A 178 -17.59 -25.17 -4.90
C LEU A 178 -17.53 -24.98 -3.37
N LEU A 179 -18.59 -25.40 -2.68
CA LEU A 179 -18.63 -25.46 -1.22
C LEU A 179 -18.83 -26.91 -0.77
N GLY A 180 -18.01 -27.33 0.21
CA GLY A 180 -18.19 -28.56 0.97
C GLY A 180 -19.30 -28.47 2.01
#